data_AF-A0A6A0QYG4-F1
#
_entry.id   AF-A0A6A0QYG4-F1
#
_cell.length_a   1.000
_cell.length_b   1.000
_cell.length_c   1.000
_cell.angle_alpha   90.00
_cell.angle_beta   90.00
_cell.angle_gamma   90.00
#
_symmetry.space_group_name_H-M   'P 1'
#
loop_
_entity.id
_entity.type
_entity.pdbx_description
1 polymer ?
#
loop_
_entity_poly.entity_id
_entity_poly.type
_entity_poly.pdbx_seq_one_letter_code
_entity_poly.pdbx_strand_id
1 'polypeptide(L)'
;MNKLIITLIYSSLCFNIIADEAPYKMHELLLKTNLVAHVQLIAAEDDFFRLEVLSVLHRKQSGITEGDYLKVKHDFNVVCPPSFPKQFVIEKKKALAFLTYHKGQWHLTQGEIVFLKNDTAEFDFYEEGYVLSCGIVVSGNTI
;
A
#
# COMPACT_ATOMS: atom_id res chain seq x y z
N MET A 1 -56.03 -9.78 26.26
CA MET A 1 -55.62 -10.50 25.04
C MET A 1 -54.72 -9.60 24.23
N ASN A 2 -53.69 -10.22 23.65
CA ASN A 2 -52.37 -9.63 23.47
C ASN A 2 -52.28 -8.48 22.48
N LYS A 3 -51.51 -7.50 22.94
CA LYS A 3 -50.95 -6.37 22.23
C LYS A 3 -49.91 -6.85 21.20
N LEU A 4 -49.93 -6.15 20.08
CA LEU A 4 -48.80 -5.79 19.22
C LEU A 4 -48.11 -6.86 18.35
N ILE A 5 -48.46 -6.82 17.05
CA ILE A 5 -47.54 -6.51 15.92
C ILE A 5 -46.28 -7.40 15.87
N ILE A 6 -46.30 -8.54 15.16
CA ILE A 6 -45.86 -8.66 13.75
C ILE A 6 -45.01 -7.46 13.28
N THR A 7 -43.78 -7.35 13.79
CA THR A 7 -42.73 -6.58 13.12
C THR A 7 -41.42 -7.33 13.28
N LEU A 8 -40.98 -7.94 12.17
CA LEU A 8 -39.58 -8.14 11.79
C LEU A 8 -38.72 -8.88 12.84
N ILE A 9 -38.51 -10.21 12.77
CA ILE A 9 -37.87 -10.92 11.64
C ILE A 9 -37.02 -9.98 10.79
N TYR A 10 -36.09 -9.27 11.42
CA TYR A 10 -34.92 -8.67 10.76
C TYR A 10 -33.90 -8.29 11.85
N SER A 11 -33.74 -9.15 12.85
CA SER A 11 -32.43 -9.34 13.47
C SER A 11 -31.51 -10.00 12.41
N SER A 12 -31.28 -9.28 11.30
CA SER A 12 -29.98 -9.28 10.65
C SER A 12 -29.01 -9.11 11.82
N LEU A 13 -28.28 -10.12 12.28
CA LEU A 13 -27.26 -10.80 11.50
C LEU A 13 -26.50 -9.78 10.64
N CYS A 14 -26.33 -8.56 11.14
CA CYS A 14 -25.17 -7.74 10.87
C CYS A 14 -24.01 -8.41 11.61
N PHE A 15 -23.58 -9.56 11.07
CA PHE A 15 -22.20 -9.93 11.19
C PHE A 15 -21.43 -8.75 10.59
N ASN A 16 -20.94 -7.87 11.45
CA ASN A 16 -19.82 -7.01 11.13
C ASN A 16 -18.62 -7.94 10.96
N ILE A 17 -18.57 -8.65 9.82
CA ILE A 17 -17.30 -9.11 9.28
C ILE A 17 -16.70 -7.83 8.72
N ILE A 18 -16.12 -7.03 9.62
CA ILE A 18 -15.05 -6.15 9.23
C ILE A 18 -13.99 -7.13 8.75
N ALA A 19 -13.86 -7.25 7.44
CA ALA A 19 -12.70 -7.85 6.84
C ALA A 19 -11.52 -6.93 7.18
N ASP A 20 -11.02 -7.04 8.41
CA ASP A 20 -9.65 -6.65 8.76
C ASP A 20 -8.74 -7.66 8.08
N GLU A 21 -8.68 -7.61 6.74
CA GLU A 21 -7.63 -8.30 6.02
C GLU A 21 -6.53 -7.28 5.74
N ALA A 22 -5.68 -7.09 6.74
CA ALA A 22 -4.23 -7.05 6.62
C ALA A 22 -3.65 -6.86 8.03
N PRO A 23 -2.68 -7.69 8.43
CA PRO A 23 -1.34 -7.41 7.96
C PRO A 23 -0.60 -8.67 7.54
N TYR A 24 0.08 -8.59 6.41
CA TYR A 24 1.12 -9.55 6.08
C TYR A 24 2.12 -9.64 7.24
N LYS A 25 2.44 -10.86 7.68
CA LYS A 25 3.66 -11.08 8.44
C LYS A 25 4.83 -10.56 7.62
N MET A 26 5.82 -9.95 8.27
CA MET A 26 6.99 -9.37 7.59
C MET A 26 7.60 -10.33 6.55
N HIS A 27 7.72 -11.60 6.92
CA HIS A 27 8.30 -12.60 6.03
C HIS A 27 7.43 -12.88 4.79
N GLU A 28 6.11 -12.83 4.90
CA GLU A 28 5.22 -13.05 3.74
C GLU A 28 5.29 -11.88 2.76
N LEU A 29 5.33 -10.65 3.27
CA LEU A 29 5.53 -9.44 2.48
C LEU A 29 6.84 -9.52 1.70
N LEU A 30 7.95 -9.78 2.41
CA LEU A 30 9.27 -9.84 1.82
C LEU A 30 9.45 -11.00 0.82
N LEU A 31 8.80 -12.15 1.06
CA LEU A 31 8.89 -13.31 0.16
C LEU A 31 8.20 -13.06 -1.19
N LYS A 32 7.07 -12.33 -1.17
CA LYS A 32 6.30 -12.00 -2.37
C LYS A 32 6.87 -10.80 -3.12
N THR A 33 7.58 -9.92 -2.42
CA THR A 33 8.13 -8.70 -2.99
C THR A 33 9.25 -8.99 -4.00
N ASN A 34 9.12 -8.42 -5.20
CA ASN A 34 10.15 -8.44 -6.23
C ASN A 34 11.03 -7.20 -6.22
N LEU A 35 10.49 -6.06 -5.77
CA LEU A 35 11.20 -4.77 -5.73
C LEU A 35 10.76 -4.01 -4.48
N VAL A 36 11.72 -3.67 -3.61
CA VAL A 36 11.51 -2.69 -2.54
C VAL A 36 12.16 -1.39 -3.02
N ALA A 37 11.37 -0.33 -3.14
CA ALA A 37 11.86 0.94 -3.65
C ALA A 37 11.30 2.12 -2.87
N HIS A 38 12.13 3.14 -2.72
CA HIS A 38 11.68 4.49 -2.40
C HIS A 38 11.13 5.08 -3.69
N VAL A 39 9.86 5.46 -3.69
CA VAL A 39 9.14 5.91 -4.87
C VAL A 39 8.44 7.24 -4.62
N GLN A 40 8.14 7.96 -5.70
CA GLN A 40 7.24 9.10 -5.68
C GLN A 40 6.03 8.83 -6.57
N LEU A 41 4.83 9.16 -6.08
CA LEU A 41 3.63 9.08 -6.90
C LEU A 41 3.59 10.24 -7.89
N ILE A 42 3.47 9.93 -9.18
CA ILE A 42 3.48 10.89 -10.29
C ILE A 42 2.10 11.03 -10.93
N ALA A 43 1.34 9.93 -11.01
CA ALA A 43 -0.04 9.94 -11.49
C ALA A 43 -0.87 8.84 -10.84
N ALA A 44 -2.19 9.06 -10.78
CA ALA A 44 -3.18 8.07 -10.37
C ALA A 44 -4.29 7.99 -11.43
N GLU A 45 -4.44 6.81 -12.00
CA GLU A 45 -5.54 6.35 -12.85
C GLU A 45 -6.41 5.40 -12.00
N ASP A 46 -7.62 5.05 -12.42
CA ASP A 46 -8.59 4.32 -11.57
C ASP A 46 -8.06 2.97 -11.03
N ASP A 47 -7.23 2.26 -11.80
CA ASP A 47 -6.65 0.96 -11.41
C ASP A 47 -5.11 0.99 -11.35
N PHE A 48 -4.48 2.14 -11.58
CA PHE A 48 -3.03 2.23 -11.74
C PHE A 48 -2.41 3.47 -11.12
N PHE A 49 -1.25 3.28 -10.50
CA PHE A 49 -0.32 4.34 -10.18
C PHE A 49 0.77 4.42 -11.24
N ARG A 50 1.23 5.65 -11.50
CA ARG A 50 2.55 5.88 -12.09
C ARG A 50 3.48 6.34 -10.99
N LEU A 51 4.57 5.60 -10.82
CA LEU A 51 5.57 5.83 -9.79
C LEU A 51 6.90 6.17 -10.46
N GLU A 52 7.64 7.10 -9.87
CA GLU A 52 9.06 7.32 -10.15
C GLU A 52 9.88 6.59 -9.08
N VAL A 53 10.88 5.83 -9.50
CA VAL A 53 11.81 5.14 -8.58
C VAL A 53 12.89 6.12 -8.16
N LEU A 54 12.82 6.59 -6.92
CA LEU A 54 13.82 7.50 -6.36
C LEU A 54 15.06 6.74 -5.86
N SER A 55 14.87 5.55 -5.30
CA SER A 55 15.97 4.66 -4.92
C SER A 55 15.53 3.20 -4.85
N VAL A 56 16.44 2.28 -5.19
CA VAL A 56 16.20 0.82 -5.13
C VAL A 56 16.84 0.25 -3.87
N LEU A 57 16.02 -0.25 -2.94
CA LEU A 57 16.48 -0.83 -1.67
C LEU A 57 16.69 -2.33 -1.79
N HIS A 58 15.83 -3.02 -2.54
CA HIS A 58 15.97 -4.43 -2.85
C HIS A 58 15.37 -4.73 -4.21
N ARG A 59 15.98 -5.64 -4.97
CA ARG A 59 15.40 -6.16 -6.22
C ARG A 59 15.73 -7.62 -6.41
N LYS A 60 14.72 -8.40 -6.80
CA LYS A 60 14.84 -9.80 -7.17
C LYS A 60 14.58 -9.93 -8.67
N GLN A 61 15.65 -10.18 -9.43
CA GLN A 61 15.58 -10.49 -10.87
C GLN A 61 14.87 -9.40 -11.70
N SER A 62 15.00 -8.13 -11.32
CA SER A 62 14.52 -6.99 -12.12
C SER A 62 15.70 -6.13 -12.60
N GLY A 63 15.55 -5.53 -13.79
CA GLY A 63 16.50 -4.56 -14.32
C GLY A 63 16.23 -3.12 -13.88
N ILE A 64 15.31 -2.92 -12.92
CA ILE A 64 14.84 -1.60 -12.51
C ILE A 64 15.95 -0.85 -11.76
N THR A 65 16.11 0.42 -12.11
CA THR A 65 17.10 1.36 -11.57
C THR A 65 16.46 2.67 -11.09
N GLU A 66 17.23 3.47 -10.36
CA GLU A 66 16.81 4.81 -9.97
C GLU A 66 16.54 5.68 -11.20
N GLY A 67 15.48 6.49 -11.15
CA GLY A 67 14.96 7.29 -12.26
C GLY A 67 13.97 6.56 -13.17
N ASP A 68 13.77 5.24 -13.01
CA ASP A 68 12.77 4.51 -13.79
C ASP A 68 11.34 4.90 -13.40
N TYR A 69 10.44 4.86 -14.39
CA TYR A 69 9.01 5.06 -14.18
C TYR A 69 8.28 3.72 -14.30
N LEU A 70 7.47 3.41 -13.29
CA LEU A 70 6.70 2.17 -13.22
C LEU A 70 5.21 2.46 -13.32
N LYS A 71 4.52 1.70 -14.17
CA LYS A 71 3.06 1.57 -14.13
C LYS A 71 2.71 0.39 -13.23
N VAL A 72 2.03 0.67 -12.12
CA VAL A 72 1.73 -0.29 -11.07
C VAL A 72 0.22 -0.41 -10.92
N LYS A 73 -0.31 -1.63 -11.07
CA LYS A 73 -1.71 -1.92 -10.79
C LYS A 73 -1.94 -1.89 -9.28
N HIS A 74 -3.01 -1.24 -8.84
CA HIS A 74 -3.35 -1.17 -7.42
C HIS A 74 -4.77 -1.67 -7.15
N ASP A 75 -5.04 -2.10 -5.93
CA ASP A 75 -6.35 -2.62 -5.49
C ASP A 75 -7.02 -1.76 -4.40
N PHE A 76 -6.75 -0.46 -4.38
CA PHE A 76 -7.25 0.54 -3.41
C PHE A 76 -8.79 0.74 -3.42
N ASN A 77 -9.55 -0.20 -3.97
CA ASN A 77 -10.93 -0.07 -4.41
C ASN A 77 -12.00 -0.52 -3.38
N VAL A 78 -11.66 -0.78 -2.12
CA VAL A 78 -12.68 -1.27 -1.15
C VAL A 78 -12.99 -0.28 -0.01
N VAL A 79 -12.02 0.53 0.44
CA VAL A 79 -12.20 1.32 1.68
C VAL A 79 -11.79 2.80 1.54
N CYS A 80 -11.01 3.17 0.52
CA CYS A 80 -10.53 4.53 0.35
C CYS A 80 -11.46 5.37 -0.54
N PRO A 81 -11.75 6.64 -0.21
CA PRO A 81 -12.47 7.54 -1.12
C PRO A 81 -11.74 7.65 -2.47
N PRO A 82 -12.45 7.75 -3.60
CA PRO A 82 -11.84 7.86 -4.93
C PRO A 82 -10.94 9.10 -5.11
N SER A 83 -10.99 10.08 -4.20
CA SER A 83 -10.10 11.24 -4.15
C SER A 83 -8.74 10.97 -3.50
N PHE A 84 -8.62 9.91 -2.70
CA PHE A 84 -7.43 9.61 -1.90
C PHE A 84 -6.17 9.34 -2.76
N PRO A 85 -6.23 8.55 -3.85
CA PRO A 85 -5.10 8.35 -4.75
C PRO A 85 -4.62 9.65 -5.42
N LYS A 86 -5.57 10.53 -5.79
CA LYS A 86 -5.30 11.78 -6.51
C LYS A 86 -4.63 12.83 -5.62
N GLN A 87 -5.03 12.91 -4.36
CA GLN A 87 -4.44 13.87 -3.41
C GLN A 87 -2.95 13.57 -3.17
N PHE A 88 -2.56 12.31 -3.00
CA PHE A 88 -1.15 11.96 -2.80
C PHE A 88 -0.26 12.23 -4.00
N VAL A 89 -0.82 12.13 -5.21
CA VAL A 89 -0.14 12.56 -6.44
C VAL A 89 0.06 14.08 -6.45
N ILE A 90 -0.97 14.86 -6.14
CA ILE A 90 -0.89 16.34 -6.08
C ILE A 90 0.16 16.77 -5.06
N GLU A 91 0.18 16.11 -3.90
CA GLU A 91 1.13 16.36 -2.82
C GLU A 91 2.53 15.77 -3.10
N LYS A 92 2.73 15.10 -4.25
CA LYS A 92 3.98 14.42 -4.64
C LYS A 92 4.53 13.55 -3.51
N LYS A 93 3.64 12.79 -2.87
CA LYS A 93 4.01 11.96 -1.72
C LYS A 93 5.06 10.95 -2.13
N LYS A 94 6.09 10.87 -1.29
CA LYS A 94 7.09 9.82 -1.34
C LYS A 94 6.61 8.65 -0.51
N ALA A 95 6.94 7.44 -0.95
CA ALA A 95 6.56 6.21 -0.28
C ALA A 95 7.67 5.17 -0.32
N LEU A 96 7.68 4.28 0.66
CA LEU A 96 8.33 2.98 0.56
C LEU A 96 7.31 2.00 -0.03
N ALA A 97 7.66 1.39 -1.17
CA ALA A 97 6.77 0.45 -1.87
C ALA A 97 7.39 -0.94 -1.96
N PHE A 98 6.58 -1.94 -1.65
CA PHE A 98 6.87 -3.37 -1.75
C PHE A 98 6.16 -3.92 -2.98
N LEU A 99 6.83 -3.84 -4.13
CA LEU A 99 6.24 -4.12 -5.43
C LEU A 99 6.39 -5.60 -5.79
N THR A 100 5.28 -6.22 -6.17
CA THR A 100 5.23 -7.60 -6.67
C THR A 100 5.11 -7.59 -8.19
N TYR A 101 5.84 -8.46 -8.88
CA TYR A 101 5.75 -8.62 -10.33
C TYR A 101 5.04 -9.93 -10.69
N HIS A 102 3.88 -9.81 -11.34
CA HIS A 102 3.06 -10.97 -11.69
C HIS A 102 2.34 -10.75 -13.02
N LYS A 103 2.28 -11.78 -13.85
CA LYS A 103 1.62 -11.75 -15.18
C LYS A 103 2.04 -10.56 -16.06
N GLY A 104 3.32 -10.18 -16.00
CA GLY A 104 3.89 -9.12 -16.83
C GLY A 104 3.64 -7.69 -16.31
N GLN A 105 3.05 -7.54 -15.13
CA GLN A 105 2.70 -6.24 -14.56
C GLN A 105 3.21 -6.11 -13.12
N TRP A 106 3.49 -4.87 -12.72
CA TRP A 106 3.75 -4.53 -11.33
C TRP A 106 2.43 -4.37 -10.59
N HIS A 107 2.38 -4.90 -9.38
CA HIS A 107 1.23 -4.88 -8.50
C HIS A 107 1.63 -4.31 -7.15
N LEU A 108 0.68 -3.64 -6.53
CA LEU A 108 0.78 -3.12 -5.18
C LEU A 108 -0.59 -3.12 -4.52
N THR A 109 -0.64 -3.57 -3.27
CA THR A 109 -1.82 -3.50 -2.41
C THR A 109 -1.69 -2.40 -1.36
N GLN A 110 -2.78 -2.03 -0.69
CA GLN A 110 -2.75 -0.97 0.33
C GLN A 110 -1.72 -1.26 1.45
N GLY A 111 -1.57 -2.53 1.84
CA GLY A 111 -0.58 -2.96 2.84
C GLY A 111 0.86 -3.05 2.32
N GLU A 112 1.10 -2.77 1.04
CA GLU A 112 2.42 -2.88 0.40
C GLU A 112 3.03 -1.49 0.10
N ILE A 113 2.40 -0.40 0.54
CA ILE A 113 2.93 0.95 0.42
C ILE A 113 2.81 1.73 1.72
N VAL A 114 3.88 2.43 2.08
CA VAL A 114 3.91 3.32 3.24
C VAL A 114 4.39 4.69 2.82
N PHE A 115 3.55 5.69 3.01
CA PHE A 115 3.91 7.08 2.70
C PHE A 115 4.84 7.65 3.77
N LEU A 116 5.89 8.34 3.34
CA LEU A 116 6.87 8.92 4.26
C LEU A 116 6.23 10.10 5.01
N LYS A 117 6.52 10.15 6.31
CA LYS A 117 6.24 11.28 7.19
C LYS A 117 7.55 11.71 7.82
N ASN A 118 7.98 12.96 7.59
CA ASN A 118 9.28 13.45 8.05
C ASN A 118 10.45 12.53 7.65
N ASP A 119 10.48 12.13 6.37
CA ASP A 119 11.48 11.21 5.78
C ASP A 119 11.57 9.81 6.42
N THR A 120 10.58 9.45 7.24
CA THR A 120 10.46 8.14 7.89
C THR A 120 9.24 7.40 7.35
N ALA A 121 9.42 6.13 6.98
CA ALA A 121 8.33 5.21 6.69
C ALA A 121 8.04 4.39 7.96
N GLU A 122 6.79 4.36 8.40
CA GLU A 122 6.33 3.55 9.53
C GLU A 122 5.40 2.44 9.01
N PHE A 123 5.80 1.19 9.23
CA PHE A 123 5.05 0.02 8.80
C PHE A 123 4.56 -0.75 10.03
N ASP A 124 3.25 -0.84 10.19
CA ASP A 124 2.64 -1.57 11.30
C ASP A 124 2.48 -3.06 10.97
N PHE A 125 3.19 -3.90 11.72
CA PHE A 125 3.03 -5.35 11.68
C PHE A 125 2.10 -5.76 12.83
N TYR A 126 0.78 -5.65 12.62
CA TYR A 126 -0.18 -5.87 13.72
C TYR A 126 -0.17 -7.31 14.24
N GLU A 127 0.15 -8.31 13.41
CA GLU A 127 0.23 -9.70 13.88
C GLU A 127 1.42 -9.91 14.83
N GLU A 128 2.54 -9.26 14.55
CA GLU A 128 3.74 -9.32 15.38
C GLU A 128 3.77 -8.26 16.50
N GLY A 129 2.85 -7.30 16.49
CA GLY A 129 2.67 -6.29 17.53
C GLY A 129 3.77 -5.24 17.60
N TYR A 130 4.48 -4.98 16.50
CA TYR A 130 5.51 -3.94 16.44
C TYR A 130 5.40 -3.05 15.19
N VAL A 131 5.97 -1.85 15.29
CA VAL A 131 6.07 -0.89 14.20
C VAL A 131 7.51 -0.88 13.69
N LEU A 132 7.70 -1.10 12.39
CA LEU A 132 8.97 -0.87 11.74
C LEU A 132 9.06 0.59 11.32
N SER A 133 9.91 1.36 11.97
CA SER A 133 10.27 2.71 11.52
C SER A 133 11.58 2.66 10.74
N CYS A 134 11.54 3.01 9.46
CA CYS A 134 12.72 3.07 8.60
C CYS A 134 12.91 4.50 8.09
N GLY A 135 14.01 5.14 8.47
CA GLY A 135 14.46 6.38 7.85
C GLY A 135 15.06 6.07 6.48
N ILE A 136 14.58 6.74 5.43
CA ILE A 136 15.18 6.57 4.10
C ILE A 136 16.37 7.53 4.00
N VAL A 137 17.58 7.02 4.27
CA VAL A 137 18.81 7.77 4.01
C VAL A 137 19.04 7.77 2.50
N VAL A 138 18.70 8.87 1.85
CA VAL A 138 19.10 9.12 0.46
C VAL A 138 20.61 9.27 0.47
N SER A 139 21.34 8.28 -0.07
CA SER A 139 22.79 8.42 -0.26
C SER A 139 23.04 9.48 -1.34
N GLY A 140 23.17 10.73 -0.92
CA GLY A 140 23.43 11.86 -1.78
C GLY A 140 24.20 12.95 -1.03
N ASN A 141 25.45 13.14 -1.45
CA ASN A 141 26.40 14.21 -1.12
C ASN A 141 27.22 14.05 0.17
N THR A 142 28.30 13.27 0.06
CA THR A 142 29.61 13.83 0.46
C THR A 142 30.20 14.46 -0.79
N ILE A 143 30.26 15.80 -0.81
CA ILE A 143 31.12 16.56 -1.73
C ILE A 143 32.54 16.45 -1.20
#